data_AF-A0A4S9UIY7-F1
#
_entry.id   AF-A0A4S9UIY7-F1
#
_cell.length_a   1.000
_cell.length_b   1.000
_cell.length_c   1.000
_cell.angle_alpha   90.00
_cell.angle_beta   90.00
_cell.angle_gamma   90.00
#
_symmetry.space_group_name_H-M   'P 1'
#
loop_
_entity.id
_entity.type
_entity.pdbx_description
1 polymer ?
#
loop_
_entity_poly.entity_id
_entity_poly.type
_entity_poly.pdbx_seq_one_letter_code
_entity_poly.pdbx_strand_id
1 'polypeptide(L)'
;MLSVSVSAVLPTARADLERHTSIFNARYDAYLWPIVIVWALDRGLRLLRLICCNLQVRFSKKVISRTYTIASYSKGSDVIRLDVRTDSFLATPAAGQFYYLYQPTTWQGYENHPFTLGAWSSSSIGPDEAGSSLLRSTGTHDDFDEEDGAFSASKRQSHGQTLTFWIRPYDGWTKRLRDSCLASPTHTTSPTILLEGPYGHHCPIATFGSVLLITGGTGIASAVPYILEHIALSRSGKTATTQMHLLWTARQASFIHQVFARELRDVPHRDDFSTDLFFTRQDASHKDDEEGHDVALRTEIQKGRPDIAAAISKAAMKAEMMGQRVAVLVCGPPAMADEARIAVHGVMKRGCFGIEYFEESFGW
;
A
#
# COMPACT_ATOMS: atom_id res chain seq x y z
N MET A 1 18.12 -28.43 11.17
CA MET A 1 17.95 -28.99 12.53
C MET A 1 17.84 -27.83 13.51
N LEU A 2 16.61 -27.45 13.84
CA LEU A 2 16.16 -26.76 15.07
C LEU A 2 14.70 -26.41 14.82
N SER A 3 13.86 -27.44 14.94
CA SER A 3 12.44 -27.24 15.20
C SER A 3 12.36 -26.73 16.63
N VAL A 4 12.47 -25.41 16.82
CA VAL A 4 12.04 -24.79 18.09
C VAL A 4 10.53 -24.81 18.03
N SER A 5 10.02 -25.98 18.40
CA SER A 5 8.61 -26.24 18.58
C SER A 5 8.08 -25.18 19.56
N VAL A 6 7.02 -24.48 19.17
CA VAL A 6 6.24 -23.59 20.05
C VAL A 6 5.86 -24.29 21.36
N SER A 7 5.88 -25.64 21.37
CA SER A 7 5.72 -26.51 22.53
C SER A 7 6.85 -26.44 23.58
N ALA A 8 8.01 -25.85 23.30
CA ALA A 8 9.16 -25.78 24.22
C ALA A 8 9.34 -24.41 24.90
N VAL A 9 8.66 -23.37 24.41
CA VAL A 9 8.69 -22.01 24.99
C VAL A 9 7.64 -21.88 26.11
N LEU A 10 6.48 -22.53 25.97
CA LEU A 10 5.46 -22.53 27.03
C LEU A 10 5.91 -23.21 28.34
N PRO A 11 6.62 -24.36 28.34
CA PRO A 11 7.03 -25.03 29.58
C PRO A 11 8.12 -24.27 30.34
N THR A 12 9.05 -23.63 29.63
CA THR A 12 10.16 -22.88 30.23
C THR A 12 9.70 -21.53 30.77
N ALA A 13 8.84 -20.81 30.03
CA ALA A 13 8.19 -19.61 30.54
C ALA A 13 7.26 -19.92 31.72
N ARG A 14 6.57 -21.06 31.71
CA ARG A 14 5.75 -21.55 32.83
C ARG A 14 6.61 -21.84 34.06
N ALA A 15 7.75 -22.52 33.91
CA ALA A 15 8.63 -22.85 35.03
C ALA A 15 9.26 -21.59 35.67
N ASP A 16 9.68 -20.60 34.88
CA ASP A 16 10.25 -19.34 35.42
C ASP A 16 9.18 -18.44 36.05
N LEU A 17 7.98 -18.41 35.47
CA LEU A 17 6.83 -17.67 36.00
C LEU A 17 6.33 -18.30 37.31
N GLU A 18 6.18 -19.63 37.36
CA GLU A 18 5.82 -20.38 38.57
C GLU A 18 6.89 -20.22 39.66
N ARG A 19 8.18 -20.18 39.28
CA ARG A 19 9.28 -19.93 40.23
C ARG A 19 9.21 -18.52 40.83
N HIS A 20 8.87 -17.51 40.03
CA HIS A 20 8.72 -16.12 40.51
C HIS A 20 7.44 -15.88 41.33
N THR A 21 6.31 -16.52 40.99
CA THR A 21 5.04 -16.35 41.72
C THR A 21 4.90 -17.27 42.93
N SER A 22 5.69 -18.36 43.00
CA SER A 22 5.74 -19.25 44.17
C SER A 22 6.20 -18.55 45.45
N ILE A 23 7.00 -17.49 45.33
CA ILE A 23 7.47 -16.66 46.45
C ILE A 23 6.28 -15.97 47.17
N PHE A 24 5.15 -15.80 46.48
CA PHE A 24 3.93 -15.17 47.00
C PHE A 24 2.76 -16.15 47.19
N ASN A 25 3.02 -17.47 47.30
CA ASN A 25 2.00 -18.51 47.45
C ASN A 25 0.89 -18.44 46.38
N ALA A 26 1.25 -18.24 45.10
CA ALA A 26 0.29 -18.22 43.98
C ALA A 26 -0.83 -17.16 44.08
N ARG A 27 -0.72 -16.18 44.98
CA ARG A 27 -1.76 -15.17 45.23
C ARG A 27 -2.07 -14.30 44.00
N TYR A 28 -1.12 -14.18 43.07
CA TYR A 28 -1.24 -13.37 41.86
C TYR A 28 -1.53 -14.17 40.58
N ASP A 29 -1.54 -15.50 40.66
CA ASP A 29 -1.75 -16.37 39.50
C ASP A 29 -3.12 -16.11 38.85
N ALA A 30 -4.14 -15.80 39.66
CA ALA A 30 -5.48 -15.44 39.18
C ALA A 30 -5.51 -14.18 38.29
N TYR A 31 -4.57 -13.24 38.47
CA TYR A 31 -4.45 -12.03 37.63
C TYR A 31 -3.56 -12.27 36.41
N LEU A 32 -2.61 -13.19 36.53
CA LEU A 32 -1.61 -13.49 35.51
C LEU A 32 -2.15 -14.36 34.37
N TRP A 33 -2.91 -15.40 34.71
CA TRP A 33 -3.46 -16.34 33.73
C TRP A 33 -4.36 -15.68 32.68
N PRO A 34 -5.28 -14.75 33.01
CA PRO A 34 -6.03 -14.01 32.01
C PRO A 34 -5.14 -13.26 31.01
N ILE A 35 -4.04 -12.64 31.47
CA ILE A 35 -3.09 -11.92 30.61
C ILE A 35 -2.38 -12.90 29.67
N VAL A 36 -1.93 -14.05 30.20
CA VAL A 36 -1.27 -15.10 29.40
C VAL A 36 -2.23 -15.67 28.35
N ILE A 37 -3.49 -15.89 28.70
CA ILE A 37 -4.52 -16.38 27.77
C ILE A 37 -4.77 -15.35 26.66
N VAL A 38 -4.97 -14.07 27.00
CA VAL A 38 -5.16 -13.00 26.02
C VAL A 38 -3.95 -12.90 25.08
N TRP A 39 -2.74 -12.95 25.63
CA TRP A 39 -1.51 -12.95 24.84
C TRP A 39 -1.41 -14.17 23.91
N ALA A 40 -1.68 -15.38 24.42
CA ALA A 40 -1.59 -16.61 23.64
C ALA A 40 -2.64 -16.67 22.52
N LEU A 41 -3.86 -16.22 22.80
CA LEU A 41 -4.94 -16.12 21.81
C LEU A 41 -4.58 -15.10 20.71
N ASP A 42 -4.09 -13.91 21.08
CA ASP A 42 -3.63 -12.92 20.12
C ASP A 42 -2.52 -13.49 19.21
N ARG A 43 -1.48 -14.10 19.79
CA ARG A 43 -0.39 -14.73 19.01
C ARG A 43 -0.87 -15.88 18.13
N GLY A 44 -1.79 -16.70 18.64
CA GLY A 44 -2.41 -17.80 17.91
C GLY A 44 -3.20 -17.32 16.69
N LEU A 45 -4.00 -16.26 16.84
CA LEU A 45 -4.76 -15.65 15.75
C LEU A 45 -3.85 -15.04 14.68
N ARG A 46 -2.74 -14.41 15.09
CA ARG A 46 -1.73 -13.87 14.15
C ARG A 46 -1.03 -14.99 13.36
N LEU A 47 -0.65 -16.08 14.02
CA LEU A 47 -0.05 -17.24 13.35
C LEU A 47 -1.04 -17.91 12.39
N LEU A 48 -2.30 -18.07 12.80
CA LEU A 48 -3.35 -18.60 11.93
C LEU A 48 -3.53 -17.72 10.69
N ARG A 49 -3.60 -16.39 10.86
CA ARG A 49 -3.69 -15.44 9.74
C ARG A 49 -2.49 -15.55 8.81
N LEU A 50 -1.27 -15.57 9.35
CA LEU A 50 -0.03 -15.75 8.56
C LEU A 50 -0.08 -17.05 7.75
N ILE A 51 -0.53 -18.16 8.36
CA ILE A 51 -0.71 -19.44 7.69
C ILE A 51 -1.75 -19.32 6.58
N CYS A 52 -2.96 -18.83 6.86
CA CYS A 52 -4.02 -18.74 5.85
C CYS A 52 -3.68 -17.78 4.70
N CYS A 53 -2.91 -16.72 4.96
CA CYS A 53 -2.49 -15.74 3.95
C CYS A 53 -1.43 -16.31 3.00
N ASN A 54 -0.56 -17.22 3.46
CA ASN A 54 0.61 -17.70 2.67
C ASN A 54 0.55 -19.18 2.28
N LEU A 55 -0.21 -20.01 2.99
CA LEU A 55 -0.35 -21.44 2.73
C LEU A 55 -1.70 -21.69 2.06
N GLN A 56 -1.69 -21.72 0.74
CA GLN A 56 -2.83 -22.24 -0.01
C GLN A 56 -2.74 -23.75 -0.11
N VAL A 57 -3.48 -24.46 0.75
CA VAL A 57 -3.73 -25.89 0.58
C VAL A 57 -4.91 -26.05 -0.38
N ARG A 58 -4.62 -26.18 -1.68
CA ARG A 58 -5.63 -26.67 -2.63
C ARG A 58 -5.92 -28.14 -2.31
N PHE A 59 -7.06 -28.41 -1.68
CA PHE A 59 -7.54 -29.75 -1.34
C PHE A 59 -7.78 -30.67 -2.55
N SER A 60 -7.66 -30.15 -3.78
CA SER A 60 -7.71 -30.95 -4.99
C SER A 60 -6.50 -30.61 -5.89
N LYS A 61 -5.59 -31.59 -5.99
CA LYS A 61 -4.36 -31.64 -6.80
C LYS A 61 -3.27 -30.59 -6.47
N LYS A 62 -2.25 -31.10 -5.75
CA LYS A 62 -0.91 -30.56 -5.45
C LYS A 62 -0.43 -29.40 -6.35
N VAL A 63 -0.69 -28.16 -5.93
CA VAL A 63 0.22 -27.02 -6.15
C VAL A 63 0.16 -26.17 -4.89
N ILE A 64 1.24 -26.16 -4.11
CA ILE A 64 1.45 -25.13 -3.08
C ILE A 64 1.87 -23.89 -3.87
N SER A 65 0.93 -22.98 -4.16
CA SER A 65 1.30 -21.69 -4.75
C SER A 65 2.07 -20.92 -3.68
N ARG A 66 3.37 -20.72 -3.93
CA ARG A 66 4.26 -20.02 -3.01
C ARG A 66 4.25 -18.55 -3.40
N THR A 67 4.04 -17.68 -2.41
CA THR A 67 4.24 -16.24 -2.55
C THR A 67 5.60 -15.98 -3.21
N TYR A 68 5.59 -15.34 -4.37
CA TYR A 68 6.81 -14.98 -5.09
C TYR A 68 7.04 -13.48 -4.93
N THR A 69 8.26 -13.08 -4.56
CA THR A 69 8.55 -11.67 -4.31
C THR A 69 9.80 -11.18 -5.03
N ILE A 70 9.74 -9.93 -5.46
CA ILE A 70 10.85 -9.21 -6.07
C ILE A 70 10.99 -7.88 -5.32
N ALA A 71 12.19 -7.63 -4.78
CA ALA A 71 12.58 -6.34 -4.25
C ALA A 71 13.56 -5.67 -5.23
N SER A 72 13.27 -4.42 -5.59
CA SER A 72 14.13 -3.60 -6.45
C SER A 72 14.45 -2.28 -5.77
N TYR A 73 15.73 -1.91 -5.72
CA TYR A 73 16.17 -0.66 -5.11
C TYR A 73 16.57 0.37 -6.17
N SER A 74 16.00 1.57 -6.06
CA SER A 74 16.33 2.69 -6.93
C SER A 74 17.19 3.72 -6.17
N LYS A 75 18.41 3.95 -6.66
CA LYS A 75 19.35 4.93 -6.08
C LYS A 75 18.85 6.37 -6.21
N GLY A 76 18.16 6.71 -7.30
CA GLY A 76 17.62 8.05 -7.52
C GLY A 76 16.54 8.40 -6.50
N SER A 77 15.57 7.50 -6.33
CA SER A 77 14.43 7.73 -5.42
C SER A 77 14.73 7.39 -3.95
N ASP A 78 15.80 6.64 -3.67
CA ASP A 78 16.13 6.12 -2.33
C ASP A 78 14.93 5.34 -1.73
N VAL A 79 14.32 4.49 -2.56
CA VAL A 79 13.14 3.68 -2.23
C VAL A 79 13.35 2.27 -2.78
N ILE A 80 12.95 1.28 -1.97
CA ILE A 80 12.80 -0.11 -2.36
C ILE A 80 11.35 -0.32 -2.79
N ARG A 81 11.15 -0.82 -4.01
CA ARG A 81 9.86 -1.35 -4.45
C ARG A 81 9.86 -2.85 -4.19
N LEU A 82 8.93 -3.31 -3.37
CA LEU A 82 8.71 -4.72 -3.10
C LEU A 82 7.39 -5.17 -3.74
N ASP A 83 7.47 -6.04 -4.74
CA ASP A 83 6.34 -6.64 -5.41
C ASP A 83 6.13 -8.06 -4.86
N VAL A 84 4.96 -8.32 -4.29
CA VAL A 84 4.58 -9.60 -3.68
C VAL A 84 3.42 -10.21 -4.45
N ARG A 85 3.69 -11.28 -5.20
CA ARG A 85 2.66 -12.03 -5.91
C ARG A 85 2.00 -13.03 -4.98
N THR A 86 0.69 -12.93 -4.85
CA THR A 86 -0.12 -13.81 -4.02
C THR A 86 -1.40 -14.20 -4.76
N ASP A 87 -1.84 -15.44 -4.58
CA ASP A 87 -3.13 -15.92 -5.05
C ASP A 87 -4.17 -15.95 -3.91
N SER A 88 -3.79 -15.47 -2.71
CA SER A 88 -4.58 -15.61 -1.49
C SER A 88 -5.87 -14.83 -1.51
N PHE A 89 -6.99 -15.52 -1.28
CA PHE A 89 -8.30 -14.89 -1.11
C PHE A 89 -8.33 -13.95 0.10
N LEU A 90 -7.55 -14.24 1.16
CA LEU A 90 -7.49 -13.34 2.31
C LEU A 90 -6.75 -12.04 1.99
N ALA A 91 -5.97 -11.99 0.91
CA ALA A 91 -5.20 -10.82 0.53
C ALA A 91 -5.92 -9.95 -0.52
N THR A 92 -7.26 -9.91 -0.52
CA THR A 92 -8.01 -9.03 -1.45
C THR A 92 -7.64 -7.56 -1.18
N PRO A 93 -7.00 -6.88 -2.14
CA PRO A 93 -6.49 -5.53 -1.96
C PRO A 93 -7.64 -4.53 -1.88
N ALA A 94 -7.54 -3.61 -0.93
CA ALA A 94 -8.40 -2.44 -0.82
C ALA A 94 -7.57 -1.24 -0.34
N ALA A 95 -8.06 -0.03 -0.57
CA ALA A 95 -7.44 1.17 -0.05
C ALA A 95 -7.48 1.21 1.49
N GLY A 96 -6.49 1.88 2.08
CA GLY A 96 -6.32 1.95 3.54
C GLY A 96 -5.78 0.66 4.19
N GLN A 97 -5.38 -0.34 3.39
CA GLN A 97 -4.82 -1.59 3.92
C GLN A 97 -3.30 -1.53 4.14
N PHE A 98 -2.82 -2.21 5.17
CA PHE A 98 -1.42 -2.52 5.38
C PHE A 98 -1.22 -4.00 5.74
N TYR A 99 0.00 -4.47 5.58
CA TYR A 99 0.40 -5.86 5.82
C TYR A 99 1.67 -5.89 6.67
N TYR A 100 1.77 -6.85 7.58
CA TYR A 100 3.05 -7.17 8.21
C TYR A 100 3.84 -8.10 7.31
N LEU A 101 5.08 -7.73 7.03
CA LEU A 101 6.02 -8.51 6.23
C LEU A 101 6.99 -9.26 7.14
N TYR A 102 7.16 -10.56 6.89
CA TYR A 102 8.12 -11.43 7.58
C TYR A 102 9.15 -11.97 6.60
N GLN A 103 10.41 -12.03 6.99
CA GLN A 103 11.48 -12.67 6.21
C GLN A 103 12.06 -13.89 6.95
N PRO A 104 11.39 -15.06 6.89
CA PRO A 104 11.71 -16.23 7.73
C PRO A 104 13.09 -16.84 7.44
N THR A 105 13.69 -16.54 6.28
CA THR A 105 15.00 -17.08 5.89
C THR A 105 16.18 -16.40 6.59
N THR A 106 15.92 -15.39 7.43
CA THR A 106 16.95 -14.67 8.19
C THR A 106 16.96 -15.11 9.66
N TRP A 107 18.09 -14.91 10.36
CA TRP A 107 18.20 -15.17 11.80
C TRP A 107 17.14 -14.41 12.63
N GLN A 108 16.73 -13.24 12.14
CA GLN A 108 15.69 -12.41 12.74
C GLN A 108 14.33 -12.60 12.04
N GLY A 109 14.06 -13.80 11.52
CA GLY A 109 12.85 -14.08 10.73
C GLY A 109 11.53 -13.99 11.50
N TYR A 110 11.58 -13.75 12.81
CA TYR A 110 10.43 -13.43 13.66
C TYR A 110 10.08 -11.93 13.67
N GLU A 111 10.96 -11.07 13.15
CA GLU A 111 10.65 -9.64 12.99
C GLU A 111 9.53 -9.45 11.98
N ASN A 112 8.59 -8.57 12.33
CA ASN A 112 7.48 -8.20 11.48
C ASN A 112 7.46 -6.70 11.27
N HIS A 113 7.31 -6.29 10.01
CA HIS A 113 7.40 -4.89 9.62
C HIS A 113 6.10 -4.48 8.92
N PRO A 114 5.33 -3.54 9.47
CA PRO A 114 4.09 -3.09 8.86
C PRO A 114 4.41 -2.18 7.65
N PHE A 115 3.80 -2.47 6.51
CA PHE A 115 3.85 -1.61 5.33
C PHE A 115 2.48 -1.48 4.67
N THR A 116 2.13 -0.25 4.36
CA THR A 116 0.91 0.10 3.63
C THR A 116 0.98 -0.45 2.22
N LEU A 117 -0.13 -1.05 1.77
CA LEU A 117 -0.29 -1.49 0.40
C LEU A 117 -0.30 -0.25 -0.50
N GLY A 118 0.74 -0.07 -1.31
CA GLY A 118 0.89 1.11 -2.17
C GLY A 118 0.13 1.01 -3.48
N ALA A 119 0.11 -0.18 -4.10
CA ALA A 119 -0.64 -0.44 -5.32
C ALA A 119 -0.90 -1.94 -5.48
N TRP A 120 -1.82 -2.29 -6.38
CA TRP A 120 -2.01 -3.67 -6.81
C TRP A 120 -2.25 -3.78 -8.31
N SER A 121 -1.94 -4.94 -8.86
CA SER A 121 -2.29 -5.29 -10.24
C SER A 121 -2.75 -6.74 -10.31
N SER A 122 -3.78 -6.98 -11.11
CA SER A 122 -4.26 -8.33 -11.43
C SER A 122 -3.52 -8.84 -12.66
N SER A 123 -2.84 -9.97 -12.54
CA SER A 123 -2.29 -10.68 -13.69
C SER A 123 -3.39 -11.56 -14.29
N SER A 124 -4.01 -11.12 -15.38
CA SER A 124 -4.76 -12.04 -16.24
C SER A 124 -3.75 -12.92 -16.96
N ILE A 125 -3.54 -14.15 -16.48
CA ILE A 125 -2.80 -15.16 -17.22
C ILE A 125 -3.67 -15.53 -18.43
N GLY A 126 -3.35 -14.97 -19.60
CA GLY A 126 -3.48 -15.73 -20.84
C GLY A 126 -2.34 -16.77 -20.86
N PRO A 127 -2.59 -18.01 -21.29
CA PRO A 127 -1.49 -18.91 -21.58
C PRO A 127 -0.76 -18.36 -22.81
N ASP A 128 0.57 -18.36 -22.71
CA ASP A 128 1.55 -18.04 -23.75
C ASP A 128 1.97 -16.56 -23.87
N GLU A 129 3.19 -16.34 -24.39
CA GLU A 129 3.94 -15.08 -24.55
C GLU A 129 5.03 -14.81 -23.49
N ALA A 130 5.96 -15.77 -23.38
CA ALA A 130 7.37 -15.44 -23.26
C ALA A 130 7.91 -15.11 -24.67
N GLY A 131 8.03 -13.82 -24.99
CA GLY A 131 8.81 -13.34 -26.13
C GLY A 131 8.06 -12.41 -27.08
N SER A 132 8.69 -11.29 -27.41
CA SER A 132 8.35 -10.41 -28.54
C SER A 132 7.15 -9.47 -28.38
N SER A 133 7.46 -8.29 -27.83
CA SER A 133 6.94 -7.04 -28.40
C SER A 133 7.22 -7.00 -29.92
N LEU A 134 6.18 -6.83 -30.74
CA LEU A 134 6.07 -5.92 -31.90
C LEU A 134 4.93 -6.35 -32.84
N LEU A 135 4.26 -5.35 -33.40
CA LEU A 135 3.26 -5.36 -34.50
C LEU A 135 1.78 -5.52 -34.11
N ARG A 136 1.17 -4.35 -33.94
CA ARG A 136 -0.25 -4.07 -34.10
C ARG A 136 -0.52 -3.73 -35.57
N SER A 137 -1.39 -4.49 -36.23
CA SER A 137 -2.14 -4.20 -37.48
C SER A 137 -3.04 -5.44 -37.72
N THR A 138 -4.28 -5.47 -38.21
CA THR A 138 -5.25 -4.53 -38.82
C THR A 138 -6.48 -5.40 -39.20
N GLY A 139 -7.72 -4.94 -38.97
CA GLY A 139 -9.00 -5.41 -39.59
C GLY A 139 -9.42 -6.89 -39.36
N THR A 140 -10.66 -7.36 -39.50
CA THR A 140 -12.02 -6.86 -39.79
C THR A 140 -12.97 -8.10 -39.76
N HIS A 141 -14.26 -7.88 -39.53
CA HIS A 141 -15.45 -8.71 -39.87
C HIS A 141 -16.04 -9.78 -38.90
N ASP A 142 -17.28 -9.46 -38.47
CA ASP A 142 -18.57 -10.20 -38.36
C ASP A 142 -18.63 -11.71 -38.17
N ASP A 143 -19.43 -12.19 -37.19
CA ASP A 143 -20.83 -12.62 -37.40
C ASP A 143 -21.56 -13.03 -36.08
N PHE A 144 -22.90 -12.98 -36.12
CA PHE A 144 -23.92 -13.26 -35.08
C PHE A 144 -24.02 -14.78 -34.72
N ASP A 145 -24.56 -15.28 -33.59
CA ASP A 145 -25.98 -15.30 -33.17
C ASP A 145 -26.21 -15.82 -31.71
N GLU A 146 -27.26 -15.26 -31.09
CA GLU A 146 -28.31 -15.76 -30.16
C GLU A 146 -28.11 -16.61 -28.87
N GLU A 147 -29.11 -16.42 -28.00
CA GLU A 147 -29.24 -16.65 -26.56
C GLU A 147 -29.32 -18.11 -26.08
N ASP A 148 -28.88 -18.36 -24.84
CA ASP A 148 -29.66 -19.19 -23.92
C ASP A 148 -29.29 -18.93 -22.44
N GLY A 149 -30.33 -18.75 -21.62
CA GLY A 149 -30.22 -18.43 -20.20
C GLY A 149 -29.90 -19.65 -19.34
N ALA A 150 -28.82 -19.53 -18.54
CA ALA A 150 -28.66 -20.32 -17.32
C ALA A 150 -27.73 -19.61 -16.35
N PHE A 151 -28.15 -19.52 -15.09
CA PHE A 151 -27.37 -19.05 -13.94
C PHE A 151 -26.03 -19.81 -13.84
N SER A 152 -25.00 -19.31 -14.51
CA SER A 152 -23.65 -19.85 -14.44
C SER A 152 -22.91 -19.13 -13.31
N ALA A 153 -22.88 -19.79 -12.15
CA ALA A 153 -21.98 -19.45 -11.06
C ALA A 153 -20.57 -19.34 -11.64
N SER A 154 -20.10 -18.09 -11.79
CA SER A 154 -18.85 -17.79 -12.46
C SER A 154 -17.72 -18.54 -11.76
N LYS A 155 -17.17 -19.49 -12.50
CA LYS A 155 -15.98 -20.26 -12.18
C LYS A 155 -14.85 -19.25 -11.97
N ARG A 156 -14.60 -18.83 -10.72
CA ARG A 156 -13.51 -17.91 -10.35
C ARG A 156 -12.18 -18.55 -10.71
N GLN A 157 -11.70 -18.30 -11.93
CA GLN A 157 -10.32 -18.56 -12.32
C GLN A 157 -9.41 -17.76 -11.37
N SER A 158 -8.43 -18.41 -10.73
CA SER A 158 -7.55 -17.75 -9.79
C SER A 158 -6.61 -16.82 -10.55
N HIS A 159 -6.96 -15.54 -10.62
CA HIS A 159 -6.08 -14.50 -11.10
C HIS A 159 -5.05 -14.19 -10.01
N GLY A 160 -3.78 -14.41 -10.31
CA GLY A 160 -2.71 -13.99 -9.41
C GLY A 160 -2.65 -12.47 -9.34
N GLN A 161 -2.53 -11.94 -8.13
CA GLN A 161 -2.46 -10.50 -7.89
C GLN A 161 -1.08 -10.14 -7.35
N THR A 162 -0.57 -8.99 -7.76
CA THR A 162 0.70 -8.45 -7.27
C THR A 162 0.39 -7.29 -6.34
N LEU A 163 0.83 -7.39 -5.09
CA LEU A 163 0.79 -6.32 -4.10
C LEU A 163 2.12 -5.56 -4.13
N THR A 164 2.08 -4.25 -4.30
CA THR A 164 3.28 -3.39 -4.36
C THR A 164 3.43 -2.59 -3.08
N PHE A 165 4.62 -2.61 -2.49
CA PHE A 165 4.98 -1.83 -1.32
C PHE A 165 6.17 -0.91 -1.64
N TRP A 166 6.09 0.35 -1.21
CA TRP A 166 7.21 1.31 -1.30
C TRP A 166 7.85 1.50 0.07
N ILE A 167 9.09 1.03 0.19
CA ILE A 167 9.80 0.95 1.46
C ILE A 167 10.99 1.89 1.40
N ARG A 168 11.01 2.90 2.26
CA ARG A 168 12.19 3.76 2.43
C ARG A 168 13.21 3.03 3.31
N PRO A 169 14.48 2.92 2.90
CA PRO A 169 15.51 2.33 3.74
C PRO A 169 15.80 3.22 4.95
N TYR A 170 15.72 2.64 6.14
CA TYR A 170 16.15 3.24 7.41
C TYR A 170 17.25 2.36 8.01
N ASP A 171 17.11 1.94 9.26
CA ASP A 171 17.96 1.00 9.96
C ASP A 171 17.34 -0.41 9.96
N GLY A 172 18.02 -1.34 10.63
CA GLY A 172 17.54 -2.72 10.81
C GLY A 172 17.24 -3.44 9.50
N TRP A 173 16.03 -4.00 9.40
CA TRP A 173 15.60 -4.86 8.30
C TRP A 173 15.56 -4.16 6.95
N THR A 174 15.05 -2.93 6.88
CA THR A 174 14.93 -2.18 5.61
C THR A 174 16.30 -1.84 5.03
N LYS A 175 17.29 -1.54 5.90
CA LYS A 175 18.70 -1.37 5.49
C LYS A 175 19.26 -2.66 4.87
N ARG A 176 19.07 -3.79 5.55
CA ARG A 176 19.53 -5.10 5.05
C ARG A 176 18.89 -5.47 3.72
N LEU A 177 17.60 -5.17 3.55
CA LEU A 177 16.89 -5.38 2.29
C LEU A 177 17.50 -4.54 1.17
N ARG A 178 17.75 -3.24 1.42
CA ARG A 178 18.47 -2.36 0.47
C ARG A 178 19.84 -2.92 0.12
N ASP A 179 20.64 -3.26 1.13
CA ASP A 179 22.01 -3.74 0.93
C ASP A 179 22.02 -5.05 0.13
N SER A 180 21.02 -5.92 0.35
CA SER A 180 20.80 -7.14 -0.45
C SER A 180 20.42 -6.84 -1.90
N CYS A 181 19.60 -5.82 -2.16
CA CYS A 181 19.35 -5.34 -3.52
C CYS A 181 20.65 -4.85 -4.17
N LEU A 182 21.42 -4.01 -3.46
CA LEU A 182 22.65 -3.40 -3.97
C LEU A 182 23.76 -4.40 -4.30
N ALA A 183 23.75 -5.60 -3.70
CA ALA A 183 24.69 -6.66 -4.01
C ALA A 183 24.51 -7.24 -5.43
N SER A 184 23.34 -7.05 -6.05
CA SER A 184 23.08 -7.47 -7.43
C SER A 184 23.38 -6.33 -8.42
N PRO A 185 23.96 -6.62 -9.60
CA PRO A 185 24.19 -5.63 -10.66
C PRO A 185 22.91 -4.90 -11.11
N THR A 186 21.76 -5.58 -11.06
CA THR A 186 20.45 -5.01 -11.42
C THR A 186 19.78 -4.27 -10.25
N HIS A 187 20.43 -4.21 -9.09
CA HIS A 187 19.87 -3.73 -7.83
C HIS A 187 18.56 -4.44 -7.42
N THR A 188 18.43 -5.73 -7.76
CA THR A 188 17.24 -6.54 -7.46
C THR A 188 17.58 -7.79 -6.66
N THR A 189 16.65 -8.25 -5.83
CA THR A 189 16.73 -9.52 -5.11
C THR A 189 15.33 -10.13 -4.96
N SER A 190 15.26 -11.44 -4.75
CA SER A 190 13.99 -12.20 -4.61
C SER A 190 13.89 -12.84 -3.21
N PRO A 191 13.65 -12.05 -2.16
CA PRO A 191 13.57 -12.57 -0.80
C PRO A 191 12.34 -13.47 -0.64
N THR A 192 12.37 -14.37 0.35
CA THR A 192 11.14 -15.04 0.79
C THR A 192 10.46 -14.13 1.80
N ILE A 193 9.33 -13.53 1.41
CA ILE A 193 8.49 -12.70 2.29
C ILE A 193 7.16 -13.40 2.53
N LEU A 194 6.72 -13.46 3.78
CA LEU A 194 5.38 -13.88 4.16
C LEU A 194 4.53 -12.66 4.52
N LEU A 195 3.28 -12.67 4.07
CA LEU A 195 2.30 -11.60 4.32
C LEU A 195 1.36 -11.97 5.48
N GLU A 196 1.21 -11.08 6.45
CA GLU A 196 0.15 -11.17 7.46
C GLU A 196 -0.76 -9.94 7.32
N GLY A 197 -2.02 -10.16 6.96
CA GLY A 197 -3.00 -9.10 6.73
C GLY A 197 -4.21 -9.58 5.95
N PRO A 198 -5.03 -8.67 5.40
CA PRO A 198 -4.92 -7.22 5.53
C PRO A 198 -5.23 -6.73 6.95
N TYR A 199 -4.64 -5.60 7.29
CA TYR A 199 -5.00 -4.75 8.42
C TYR A 199 -5.33 -3.35 7.90
N GLY A 200 -5.93 -2.51 8.76
CA GLY A 200 -6.34 -1.14 8.40
C GLY A 200 -7.84 -1.02 8.14
N HIS A 201 -8.27 0.21 7.86
CA HIS A 201 -9.67 0.54 7.63
C HIS A 201 -9.79 1.36 6.35
N HIS A 202 -10.89 1.13 5.63
CA HIS A 202 -11.20 1.90 4.43
C HIS A 202 -11.94 3.18 4.81
N CYS A 203 -11.45 4.32 4.35
CA CYS A 203 -12.13 5.60 4.50
C CYS A 203 -13.13 5.78 3.36
N PRO A 204 -14.39 6.19 3.64
CA PRO A 204 -15.45 6.30 2.63
C PRO A 204 -15.31 7.57 1.77
N ILE A 205 -14.11 7.91 1.30
CA ILE A 205 -13.83 9.16 0.58
C ILE A 205 -14.53 9.22 -0.79
N ALA A 206 -14.89 8.07 -1.37
CA ALA A 206 -15.68 7.98 -2.61
C ALA A 206 -17.11 8.55 -2.48
N THR A 207 -17.57 8.82 -1.26
CA THR A 207 -18.88 9.44 -0.98
C THR A 207 -18.84 10.98 -1.04
N PHE A 208 -17.65 11.57 -1.16
CA PHE A 208 -17.45 13.03 -1.20
C PHE A 208 -17.33 13.49 -2.65
N GLY A 209 -17.95 14.63 -2.97
CA GLY A 209 -17.93 15.21 -4.31
C GLY A 209 -16.54 15.70 -4.72
N SER A 210 -15.77 16.19 -3.75
CA SER A 210 -14.38 16.63 -3.90
C SER A 210 -13.46 15.89 -2.91
N VAL A 211 -12.27 15.48 -3.35
CA VAL A 211 -11.29 14.80 -2.49
C VAL A 211 -9.92 15.47 -2.65
N LEU A 212 -9.27 15.81 -1.53
CA LEU A 212 -7.91 16.32 -1.46
C LEU A 212 -7.02 15.29 -0.74
N LEU A 213 -6.05 14.73 -1.45
CA LEU A 213 -5.07 13.78 -0.95
C LEU A 213 -3.76 14.53 -0.71
N ILE A 214 -3.30 14.61 0.54
CA ILE A 214 -2.05 15.28 0.93
C ILE A 214 -1.07 14.22 1.39
N THR A 215 0.04 14.04 0.68
CA THR A 215 1.02 13.01 1.03
C THR A 215 2.45 13.52 1.12
N GLY A 216 3.24 12.91 2.00
CA GLY A 216 4.65 13.20 2.23
C GLY A 216 5.53 11.95 2.08
N GLY A 217 6.55 12.02 1.24
CA GLY A 217 7.52 10.93 1.04
C GLY A 217 6.84 9.64 0.56
N THR A 218 7.12 8.53 1.25
CA THR A 218 6.48 7.23 1.01
C THR A 218 5.02 7.14 1.50
N GLY A 219 4.50 8.19 2.15
CA GLY A 219 3.08 8.33 2.49
C GLY A 219 2.15 8.32 1.27
N ILE A 220 2.69 8.47 0.05
CA ILE A 220 1.97 8.24 -1.21
C ILE A 220 1.33 6.84 -1.28
N ALA A 221 1.87 5.87 -0.52
CA ALA A 221 1.32 4.52 -0.37
C ALA A 221 -0.11 4.49 0.16
N SER A 222 -0.57 5.49 0.91
CA SER A 222 -1.97 5.55 1.35
C SER A 222 -2.89 6.16 0.29
N ALA A 223 -2.39 7.07 -0.55
CA ALA A 223 -3.20 7.79 -1.55
C ALA A 223 -3.38 7.01 -2.85
N VAL A 224 -2.33 6.39 -3.39
CA VAL A 224 -2.42 5.64 -4.67
C VAL A 224 -3.51 4.57 -4.67
N PRO A 225 -3.71 3.79 -3.60
CA PRO A 225 -4.84 2.85 -3.51
C PRO A 225 -6.20 3.49 -3.76
N TYR A 226 -6.47 4.64 -3.13
CA TYR A 226 -7.74 5.35 -3.33
C TYR A 226 -7.85 5.93 -4.74
N ILE A 227 -6.74 6.35 -5.35
CA ILE A 227 -6.72 6.80 -6.75
C ILE A 227 -7.09 5.65 -7.70
N LEU A 228 -6.47 4.48 -7.52
CA LEU A 228 -6.75 3.29 -8.34
C LEU A 228 -8.20 2.83 -8.17
N GLU A 229 -8.71 2.83 -6.94
CA GLU A 229 -10.11 2.52 -6.63
C GLU A 229 -11.06 3.53 -7.29
N HIS A 230 -10.79 4.83 -7.19
CA HIS A 230 -11.60 5.86 -7.84
C HIS A 230 -11.60 5.72 -9.36
N ILE A 231 -10.46 5.41 -10.00
CA ILE A 231 -10.40 5.14 -11.45
C ILE A 231 -11.32 3.97 -11.81
N ALA A 232 -11.32 2.89 -11.02
CA ALA A 232 -12.20 1.74 -11.24
C ALA A 232 -13.69 2.07 -11.02
N LEU A 233 -14.02 2.82 -9.96
CA LEU A 233 -15.39 3.24 -9.64
C LEU A 233 -15.94 4.26 -10.64
N SER A 234 -15.11 5.21 -11.08
CA SER A 234 -15.46 6.22 -12.09
C SER A 234 -15.85 5.58 -13.41
N ARG A 235 -15.09 4.57 -13.88
CA ARG A 235 -15.42 3.80 -15.10
C ARG A 235 -16.77 3.08 -15.02
N SER A 236 -17.24 2.76 -13.81
CA SER A 236 -18.52 2.08 -13.58
C SER A 236 -19.65 3.02 -13.10
N GLY A 237 -19.38 4.32 -12.97
CA GLY A 237 -20.35 5.30 -12.48
C GLY A 237 -20.74 5.14 -11.00
N LYS A 238 -19.89 4.50 -10.19
CA LYS A 238 -20.18 4.11 -8.79
C LYS A 238 -19.52 5.00 -7.73
N THR A 239 -19.04 6.19 -8.10
CA THR A 239 -18.39 7.14 -7.20
C THR A 239 -19.17 8.46 -7.19
N ALA A 240 -19.31 9.08 -6.03
CA ALA A 240 -19.82 10.45 -5.92
C ALA A 240 -18.71 11.49 -6.19
N THR A 241 -17.45 11.06 -6.15
CA THR A 241 -16.30 11.93 -6.37
C THR A 241 -16.25 12.38 -7.83
N THR A 242 -16.30 13.70 -8.02
CA THR A 242 -16.21 14.35 -9.32
C THR A 242 -14.84 14.96 -9.56
N GLN A 243 -14.11 15.26 -8.47
CA GLN A 243 -12.81 15.92 -8.51
C GLN A 243 -11.90 15.36 -7.43
N MET A 244 -10.73 14.87 -7.82
CA MET A 244 -9.68 14.41 -6.92
C MET A 244 -8.40 15.23 -7.13
N HIS A 245 -7.84 15.76 -6.05
CA HIS A 245 -6.62 16.56 -6.07
C HIS A 245 -5.53 15.86 -5.26
N LEU A 246 -4.41 15.53 -5.90
CA LEU A 246 -3.23 14.99 -5.23
C LEU A 246 -2.20 16.10 -4.99
N LEU A 247 -1.98 16.46 -3.72
CA LEU A 247 -0.87 17.27 -3.26
C LEU A 247 0.21 16.33 -2.70
N TRP A 248 1.32 16.15 -3.44
CA TRP A 248 2.36 15.22 -3.03
C TRP A 248 3.73 15.89 -2.94
N THR A 249 4.37 15.77 -1.78
CA THR A 249 5.76 16.19 -1.57
C THR A 249 6.66 14.99 -1.36
N ALA A 250 7.63 14.78 -2.25
CA ALA A 250 8.66 13.76 -2.10
C ALA A 250 10.02 14.38 -1.74
N ARG A 251 10.96 13.54 -1.30
CA ARG A 251 12.35 13.99 -1.11
C ARG A 251 13.09 14.10 -2.44
N GLN A 252 12.84 13.18 -3.37
CA GLN A 252 13.46 13.14 -4.70
C GLN A 252 12.40 13.14 -5.80
N ALA A 253 12.62 13.93 -6.87
CA ALA A 253 11.71 14.00 -8.01
C ALA A 253 11.62 12.67 -8.78
N SER A 254 12.73 11.92 -8.84
CA SER A 254 12.78 10.58 -9.44
C SER A 254 11.77 9.59 -8.84
N PHE A 255 11.40 9.74 -7.56
CA PHE A 255 10.34 8.91 -6.98
C PHE A 255 8.96 9.23 -7.57
N ILE A 256 8.69 10.53 -7.80
CA ILE A 256 7.44 11.00 -8.40
C ILE A 256 7.32 10.45 -9.82
N HIS A 257 8.36 10.63 -10.64
CA HIS A 257 8.39 10.10 -12.01
C HIS A 257 8.14 8.58 -12.04
N GLN A 258 8.75 7.81 -11.14
CA GLN A 258 8.57 6.36 -11.10
C GLN A 258 7.13 5.93 -10.82
N VAL A 259 6.45 6.59 -9.88
CA VAL A 259 5.06 6.28 -9.52
C VAL A 259 4.10 6.70 -10.64
N PHE A 260 4.33 7.86 -11.27
CA PHE A 260 3.53 8.32 -12.40
C PHE A 260 3.74 7.50 -13.67
N ALA A 261 4.96 7.04 -13.95
CA ALA A 261 5.24 6.21 -15.12
C ALA A 261 4.61 4.80 -15.04
N ARG A 262 4.28 4.32 -13.82
CA ARG A 262 3.80 2.97 -13.58
C ARG A 262 2.37 2.94 -13.07
N GLU A 263 2.16 3.31 -11.81
CA GLU A 263 0.86 3.16 -11.13
C GLU A 263 -0.13 4.27 -11.52
N LEU A 264 0.35 5.50 -11.66
CA LEU A 264 -0.50 6.67 -11.95
C LEU A 264 -0.43 7.12 -13.41
N ARG A 265 -0.09 6.23 -14.33
CA ARG A 265 0.10 6.55 -15.76
C ARG A 265 -1.13 7.18 -16.41
N ASP A 266 -2.32 6.73 -16.01
CA ASP A 266 -3.58 7.23 -16.55
C ASP A 266 -3.99 8.59 -15.95
N VAL A 267 -3.43 8.99 -14.79
CA VAL A 267 -3.89 10.16 -14.02
C VAL A 267 -3.73 11.48 -14.79
N PRO A 268 -2.59 11.80 -15.42
CA PRO A 268 -2.40 13.07 -16.13
C PRO A 268 -3.35 13.29 -17.32
N HIS A 269 -3.97 12.22 -17.84
CA HIS A 269 -4.86 12.26 -18.99
C HIS A 269 -6.34 12.43 -18.60
N ARG A 270 -6.65 12.51 -17.31
CA ARG A 270 -8.02 12.57 -16.80
C ARG A 270 -8.41 13.96 -16.33
N ASP A 271 -9.63 14.38 -16.66
CA ASP A 271 -10.17 15.70 -16.28
C ASP A 271 -10.72 15.75 -14.84
N ASP A 272 -10.96 14.58 -14.22
CA ASP A 272 -11.39 14.47 -12.83
C ASP A 272 -10.21 14.50 -11.83
N PHE A 273 -8.98 14.64 -12.32
CA PHE A 273 -7.77 14.70 -11.51
C PHE A 273 -7.02 16.02 -11.67
N SER A 274 -6.49 16.48 -10.55
CA SER A 274 -5.49 17.56 -10.49
C SER A 274 -4.34 17.10 -9.61
N THR A 275 -3.13 17.60 -9.86
CA THR A 275 -1.93 17.22 -9.12
C THR A 275 -1.07 18.44 -8.88
N ASP A 276 -0.63 18.63 -7.63
CA ASP A 276 0.38 19.62 -7.24
C ASP A 276 1.57 18.83 -6.64
N LEU A 277 2.70 18.82 -7.36
CA LEU A 277 3.84 17.92 -7.08
C LEU A 277 5.06 18.70 -6.64
N PHE A 278 5.66 18.30 -5.51
CA PHE A 278 6.79 19.00 -4.89
C PHE A 278 7.96 18.07 -4.57
N PHE A 279 9.19 18.59 -4.65
CA PHE A 279 10.40 17.90 -4.19
C PHE A 279 11.30 18.78 -3.33
N THR A 280 11.99 18.18 -2.35
CA THR A 280 12.82 18.92 -1.37
C THR A 280 14.33 18.73 -1.52
N ARG A 281 14.81 17.70 -2.22
CA ARG A 281 16.24 17.50 -2.52
C ARG A 281 16.45 17.30 -4.02
N GLN A 282 17.44 17.99 -4.56
CA GLN A 282 17.84 17.86 -5.95
C GLN A 282 18.82 16.67 -6.07
N ASP A 283 18.59 15.80 -7.05
CA ASP A 283 19.46 14.66 -7.31
C ASP A 283 20.79 15.17 -7.88
N ALA A 284 21.92 14.83 -7.24
CA ALA A 284 23.26 15.23 -7.68
C ALA A 284 23.71 14.57 -9.00
N SER A 285 22.90 13.66 -9.54
CA SER A 285 23.16 12.89 -10.76
C SER A 285 22.41 13.36 -12.01
N HIS A 286 21.58 14.40 -11.91
CA HIS A 286 21.03 15.07 -13.09
C HIS A 286 21.88 16.30 -13.37
N LYS A 287 22.95 16.11 -14.16
CA LYS A 287 23.35 17.16 -15.09
C LYS A 287 22.20 17.31 -16.09
N ASP A 288 21.97 18.53 -16.54
CA ASP A 288 20.96 18.87 -17.55
C ASP A 288 21.25 18.15 -18.87
N ASP A 289 20.92 16.86 -18.93
CA ASP A 289 20.71 16.16 -20.19
C ASP A 289 19.22 16.31 -20.50
N GLU A 290 18.86 17.52 -20.95
CA GLU A 290 17.65 17.71 -21.75
C GLU A 290 17.83 16.97 -23.07
N GLU A 291 17.61 15.66 -23.09
CA GLU A 291 17.39 14.92 -24.34
C GLU A 291 16.72 13.56 -24.05
N GLY A 292 15.39 13.56 -24.09
CA GLY A 292 14.58 12.36 -24.41
C GLY A 292 13.95 11.61 -23.23
N HIS A 293 12.61 11.65 -23.20
CA HIS A 293 11.64 10.82 -22.44
C HIS A 293 11.21 11.33 -21.06
N ASP A 294 10.13 12.14 -21.00
CA ASP A 294 8.78 11.62 -20.71
C ASP A 294 7.73 12.73 -20.97
N VAL A 295 6.90 12.57 -22.02
CA VAL A 295 5.85 13.53 -22.43
C VAL A 295 4.58 13.37 -21.54
N ALA A 296 4.69 12.65 -20.41
CA ALA A 296 3.54 12.12 -19.68
C ALA A 296 3.08 12.97 -18.49
N LEU A 297 3.93 13.82 -17.89
CA LEU A 297 3.50 14.74 -16.83
C LEU A 297 3.19 16.11 -17.42
N ARG A 298 1.88 16.44 -17.51
CA ARG A 298 1.42 17.82 -17.76
C ARG A 298 1.84 18.79 -16.64
N THR A 299 2.25 18.27 -15.50
CA THR A 299 2.48 19.03 -14.27
C THR A 299 3.96 19.26 -14.03
N GLU A 300 4.37 20.53 -14.02
CA GLU A 300 5.72 20.94 -13.62
C GLU A 300 5.94 20.59 -12.14
N ILE A 301 6.95 19.75 -11.86
CA ILE A 301 7.29 19.34 -10.50
C ILE A 301 8.07 20.49 -9.83
N GLN A 302 7.52 21.04 -8.75
CA GLN A 302 8.04 22.26 -8.12
C GLN A 302 9.04 21.96 -7.01
N LYS A 303 10.12 22.74 -6.92
CA LYS A 303 11.09 22.63 -5.83
C LYS A 303 10.57 23.36 -4.60
N GLY A 304 10.47 22.68 -3.46
CA GLY A 304 10.09 23.30 -2.19
C GLY A 304 9.12 22.46 -1.36
N ARG A 305 8.40 23.14 -0.46
CA ARG A 305 7.30 22.57 0.32
C ARG A 305 6.00 23.27 -0.09
N PRO A 306 4.88 22.54 -0.17
CA PRO A 306 3.59 23.13 -0.48
C PRO A 306 3.08 23.96 0.70
N ASP A 307 2.25 24.96 0.40
CA ASP A 307 1.40 25.63 1.38
C ASP A 307 0.14 24.79 1.61
N ILE A 308 0.14 24.01 2.68
CA ILE A 308 -0.94 23.07 3.00
C ILE A 308 -2.21 23.84 3.38
N ALA A 309 -2.07 24.94 4.11
CA ALA A 309 -3.20 25.76 4.52
C ALA A 309 -3.91 26.41 3.32
N ALA A 310 -3.15 26.89 2.34
CA ALA A 310 -3.69 27.42 1.10
C ALA A 310 -4.37 26.32 0.27
N ALA A 311 -3.76 25.15 0.14
CA ALA A 311 -4.33 24.02 -0.61
C ALA A 311 -5.68 23.57 -0.02
N ILE A 312 -5.76 23.43 1.31
CA ILE A 312 -7.01 23.06 2.01
C ILE A 312 -8.06 24.16 1.87
N SER A 313 -7.67 25.43 2.03
CA SER A 313 -8.60 26.56 1.86
C SER A 313 -9.14 26.63 0.43
N LYS A 314 -8.29 26.42 -0.58
CA LYS A 314 -8.68 26.36 -2.00
C LYS A 314 -9.63 25.20 -2.28
N ALA A 315 -9.34 24.01 -1.76
CA ALA A 315 -10.21 22.84 -1.93
C ALA A 315 -11.58 23.04 -1.28
N ALA A 316 -11.61 23.63 -0.08
CA ALA A 316 -12.85 23.94 0.63
C ALA A 316 -13.71 24.97 -0.12
N MET A 317 -13.12 26.08 -0.57
CA MET A 317 -13.84 27.10 -1.35
C MET A 317 -14.37 26.53 -2.67
N LYS A 318 -13.59 25.70 -3.38
CA LYS A 318 -14.03 25.06 -4.61
C LYS A 318 -15.22 24.13 -4.37
N ALA A 319 -15.17 23.32 -3.31
CA ALA A 319 -16.26 22.42 -2.95
C ALA A 319 -17.53 23.18 -2.56
N GLU A 320 -17.40 24.25 -1.78
CA GLU A 320 -18.52 25.11 -1.37
C GLU A 320 -19.20 25.77 -2.59
N MET A 321 -18.44 26.33 -3.52
CA MET A 321 -18.99 26.88 -4.78
C MET A 321 -19.74 25.84 -5.60
N MET A 322 -19.33 24.58 -5.55
CA MET A 322 -19.98 23.46 -6.24
C MET A 322 -21.10 22.81 -5.42
N GLY A 323 -21.37 23.29 -4.19
CA GLY A 323 -22.35 22.68 -3.28
C GLY A 323 -21.98 21.25 -2.85
N GLN A 324 -20.69 20.92 -2.81
CA GLN A 324 -20.17 19.59 -2.51
C GLN A 324 -19.50 19.51 -1.14
N ARG A 325 -19.45 18.30 -0.59
CA ARG A 325 -18.60 17.95 0.55
C ARG A 325 -17.19 17.62 0.07
N VAL A 326 -16.19 17.91 0.90
CA VAL A 326 -14.78 17.66 0.63
C VAL A 326 -14.14 16.77 1.69
N ALA A 327 -13.49 15.69 1.26
CA ALA A 327 -12.64 14.88 2.13
C ALA A 327 -11.18 15.31 1.97
N VAL A 328 -10.49 15.52 3.08
CA VAL A 328 -9.05 15.79 3.15
C VAL A 328 -8.37 14.58 3.79
N LEU A 329 -7.68 13.76 2.98
CA LEU A 329 -6.89 12.63 3.46
C LEU A 329 -5.42 13.04 3.55
N VAL A 330 -4.80 12.85 4.72
CA VAL A 330 -3.40 13.25 4.96
C VAL A 330 -2.56 12.08 5.42
N CYS A 331 -1.39 11.91 4.80
CA CYS A 331 -0.39 10.92 5.20
C CYS A 331 1.03 11.44 4.98
N GLY A 332 1.74 11.76 6.06
CA GLY A 332 3.08 12.30 5.97
C GLY A 332 3.72 12.55 7.34
N PRO A 333 4.80 13.34 7.39
CA PRO A 333 5.46 13.69 8.65
C PRO A 333 4.49 14.35 9.64
N PRO A 334 4.69 14.19 10.97
CA PRO A 334 3.78 14.75 11.98
C PRO A 334 3.49 16.25 11.80
N ALA A 335 4.50 17.05 11.47
CA ALA A 335 4.32 18.48 11.23
C ALA A 335 3.37 18.80 10.05
N MET A 336 3.38 17.99 8.99
CA MET A 336 2.46 18.12 7.85
C MET A 336 1.03 17.75 8.26
N ALA A 337 0.86 16.69 9.05
CA ALA A 337 -0.45 16.28 9.57
C ALA A 337 -1.03 17.35 10.51
N ASP A 338 -0.21 17.91 11.40
CA ASP A 338 -0.59 18.99 12.32
C ASP A 338 -1.00 20.26 11.59
N GLU A 339 -0.23 20.69 10.59
CA GLU A 339 -0.56 21.85 9.75
C GLU A 339 -1.90 21.64 9.03
N ALA A 340 -2.12 20.46 8.45
CA ALA A 340 -3.37 20.13 7.79
C ALA A 340 -4.56 20.14 8.77
N ARG A 341 -4.39 19.59 9.98
CA ARG A 341 -5.45 19.55 11.00
C ARG A 341 -5.83 20.97 11.45
N ILE A 342 -4.84 21.83 11.67
CA ILE A 342 -5.05 23.25 12.01
C ILE A 342 -5.78 23.96 10.86
N ALA A 343 -5.37 23.74 9.62
CA ALA A 343 -5.97 24.35 8.45
C ALA A 343 -7.43 23.91 8.23
N VAL A 344 -7.75 22.62 8.34
CA VAL A 344 -9.13 22.12 8.26
C VAL A 344 -9.99 22.75 9.36
N HIS A 345 -9.51 22.76 10.60
CA HIS A 345 -10.23 23.39 11.70
C HIS A 345 -10.45 24.89 11.47
N GLY A 346 -9.47 25.60 10.88
CA GLY A 346 -9.60 27.00 10.48
C GLY A 346 -10.67 27.21 9.40
N VAL A 347 -10.75 26.33 8.40
CA VAL A 347 -11.80 26.33 7.38
C VAL A 347 -13.18 26.07 7.97
N MET A 348 -13.31 25.09 8.88
CA MET A 348 -14.57 24.80 9.56
C MET A 348 -15.08 26.00 10.36
N LYS A 349 -14.19 26.70 11.07
CA LYS A 349 -14.54 27.93 11.81
C LYS A 349 -15.08 29.05 10.92
N ARG A 350 -14.76 29.04 9.62
CA ARG A 350 -15.25 30.02 8.64
C ARG A 350 -16.61 29.64 8.03
N GLY A 351 -17.22 28.53 8.46
CA GLY A 351 -18.57 28.12 8.03
C GLY A 351 -18.62 26.99 7.01
N CYS A 352 -17.47 26.48 6.55
CA CYS A 352 -17.43 25.33 5.64
C CYS A 352 -17.60 24.03 6.46
N PHE A 353 -18.84 23.61 6.71
CA PHE A 353 -19.15 22.39 7.49
C PHE A 353 -19.05 21.10 6.69
N GLY A 354 -18.94 21.19 5.35
CA GLY A 354 -18.85 20.02 4.46
C GLY A 354 -17.45 19.42 4.32
N ILE A 355 -16.46 19.91 5.07
CA ILE A 355 -15.09 19.39 5.07
C ILE A 355 -14.89 18.32 6.15
N GLU A 356 -14.30 17.20 5.77
CA GLU A 356 -13.92 16.14 6.71
C GLU A 356 -12.44 15.79 6.57
N TYR A 357 -11.80 15.51 7.71
CA TYR A 357 -10.38 15.20 7.81
C TYR A 357 -10.18 13.72 8.13
N PHE A 358 -9.35 13.07 7.32
CA PHE A 358 -8.91 11.70 7.49
C PHE A 358 -7.40 11.68 7.60
N GLU A 359 -6.87 11.01 8.62
CA GLU A 359 -5.43 10.92 8.85
C GLU A 359 -4.98 9.47 8.82
N GLU A 360 -4.03 9.20 7.94
CA GLU A 360 -3.31 7.94 7.86
C GLU A 360 -1.92 8.18 8.45
N SER A 361 -1.71 7.74 9.69
CA SER A 361 -0.41 7.84 10.36
C SER A 361 0.25 6.47 10.46
N PHE A 362 1.53 6.42 10.16
CA PHE A 362 2.36 5.23 10.33
C PHE A 362 3.55 5.65 11.20
N GLY A 363 3.58 5.17 12.45
CA GLY A 363 4.76 5.29 13.30
C GLY A 363 5.80 4.29 12.85
N TRP A 364 6.94 4.76 12.33
CA TRP A 364 8.13 3.95 12.07
C TRP A 364 9.24 4.33 13.04
#